data_AF-A0A8C6MC09-F1
#
_entry.id   AF-A0A8C6MC09-F1
#
_cell.length_a   1.000
_cell.length_b   1.000
_cell.length_c   1.000
_cell.angle_alpha   90.00
_cell.angle_beta   90.00
_cell.angle_gamma   90.00
#
_symmetry.space_group_name_H-M   'P 1'
#
loop_
_entity.id
_entity.type
_entity.pdbx_description
1 polymer ?
#
loop_
_entity_poly.entity_id
_entity_poly.type
_entity_poly.pdbx_seq_one_letter_code
_entity_poly.pdbx_strand_id
1 'polypeptide(L)'
;MAENASSWKDSFYNPRTGEVLGRTASSWALILLFYLVFYCFLAGMFALTMWVLLLTLDDYVPRYRDRIPTPGSRGINHHTLLERVLCI
;
A
#
# COMPACT_ATOMS: atom_id res chain seq x y z
N MET A 1 41.26 -2.43 17.03
CA MET A 1 39.92 -1.81 17.01
C MET A 1 38.88 -2.88 16.72
N ALA A 2 38.22 -3.46 17.73
CA ALA A 2 37.09 -4.37 17.54
C ALA A 2 36.31 -4.57 18.86
N GLU A 3 35.68 -3.52 19.40
CA GLU A 3 34.95 -3.61 20.67
C GLU A 3 33.40 -3.49 20.57
N ASN A 4 32.81 -3.08 19.45
CA ASN A 4 31.36 -2.78 19.43
C ASN A 4 30.43 -3.78 18.69
N ALA A 5 30.93 -4.92 18.21
CA ALA A 5 30.10 -5.86 17.44
C ALA A 5 29.34 -6.90 18.28
N SER A 6 29.76 -7.18 19.52
CA SER A 6 29.14 -8.18 20.41
C SER A 6 27.86 -7.64 21.05
N SER A 7 27.93 -6.47 21.70
CA SER A 7 26.84 -5.90 22.50
C SER A 7 25.50 -5.75 21.75
N TRP A 8 25.53 -5.38 20.46
CA TRP A 8 24.30 -5.21 19.67
C TRP A 8 23.72 -6.55 19.22
N LYS A 9 24.56 -7.48 18.76
CA LYS A 9 24.13 -8.78 18.24
C LYS A 9 23.65 -9.70 19.37
N ASP A 10 24.28 -9.62 20.53
CA ASP A 10 23.90 -10.37 21.74
C ASP A 10 22.53 -9.94 22.29
N SER A 11 22.12 -8.69 22.04
CA SER A 11 20.77 -8.18 22.40
C SER A 11 19.65 -8.77 21.52
N PHE A 12 19.97 -9.13 20.27
CA PHE A 12 18.99 -9.69 19.33
C PHE A 12 18.91 -11.21 19.37
N TYR A 13 20.02 -11.91 19.57
CA TYR A 13 20.10 -13.36 19.39
C TYR A 13 21.02 -14.01 20.41
N ASN A 14 20.48 -14.90 21.25
CA ASN A 14 21.28 -15.78 22.11
C ASN A 14 21.55 -17.12 21.39
N PRO A 15 22.76 -17.36 20.85
CA PRO A 15 23.06 -18.58 20.09
C PRO A 15 23.01 -19.87 20.93
N ARG A 16 23.00 -19.77 22.27
CA ARG A 16 22.99 -20.92 23.17
C ARG A 16 21.59 -21.47 23.43
N THR A 17 20.58 -20.60 23.43
CA THR A 17 19.17 -20.93 23.70
C THR A 17 18.25 -20.70 22.49
N GLY A 18 18.74 -20.04 21.43
CA GLY A 18 17.95 -19.69 20.25
C GLY A 18 16.85 -18.67 20.55
N GLU A 19 17.00 -17.91 21.62
CA GLU A 19 16.06 -16.87 22.02
C GLU A 19 16.33 -15.60 21.22
N VAL A 20 15.28 -15.08 20.60
CA VAL A 20 15.27 -13.83 19.85
C VAL A 20 14.44 -12.83 20.63
N LEU A 21 15.05 -11.70 21.03
CA LEU A 21 14.37 -10.61 21.73
C LEU A 21 13.58 -11.08 22.98
N GLY A 22 14.11 -12.07 23.72
CA GLY A 22 13.50 -12.58 24.95
C GLY A 22 12.37 -13.60 24.77
N ARG A 23 12.15 -14.15 23.56
CA ARG A 23 11.24 -15.29 23.33
C ARG A 23 11.89 -16.39 22.51
N THR A 24 11.44 -17.62 22.74
CA THR A 24 11.88 -18.79 21.96
C THR A 24 11.47 -18.67 20.50
N ALA A 25 12.36 -19.07 19.58
CA ALA A 25 12.11 -19.05 18.14
C ALA A 25 10.81 -19.77 17.72
N SER A 26 10.39 -20.80 18.46
CA SER A 26 9.12 -21.51 18.26
C SER A 26 7.90 -20.60 18.41
N SER A 27 7.84 -19.80 19.47
CA SER A 27 6.72 -18.85 19.69
C SER A 27 6.70 -17.74 18.64
N TRP A 28 7.87 -17.28 18.20
CA TRP A 28 8.01 -16.32 17.11
C TRP A 28 7.48 -16.88 15.79
N ALA A 29 7.85 -18.11 15.44
CA ALA A 29 7.36 -18.77 14.25
C ALA A 29 5.83 -18.94 14.29
N LEU A 30 5.26 -19.32 15.44
CA LEU A 30 3.81 -19.42 15.61
C LEU A 30 3.08 -18.08 15.42
N ILE A 31 3.60 -16.99 15.99
CA ILE A 31 3.02 -15.65 15.82
C ILE A 31 3.09 -15.21 14.35
N LEU A 32 4.24 -15.39 13.70
CA LEU A 32 4.41 -15.03 12.28
C LEU A 32 3.50 -15.86 11.37
N LEU A 33 3.40 -17.17 11.61
CA LEU A 33 2.52 -18.05 10.85
C LEU A 33 1.05 -17.66 11.02
N PHE A 34 0.64 -17.37 12.26
CA PHE A 34 -0.72 -16.89 12.55
C PHE A 34 -1.02 -15.58 11.81
N TYR A 35 -0.13 -14.59 11.89
CA TYR A 35 -0.32 -13.31 11.20
C TYR A 35 -0.31 -13.46 9.68
N LEU A 36 0.55 -14.33 9.13
CA LEU A 36 0.59 -14.58 7.70
C LEU A 36 -0.76 -15.14 7.20
N VAL A 37 -1.26 -16.20 7.82
CA VAL A 37 -2.56 -16.80 7.45
C VAL A 37 -3.70 -15.79 7.62
N PHE A 38 -3.72 -15.06 8.73
CA PHE A 38 -4.73 -14.06 9.02
C PHE A 38 -4.74 -12.92 7.98
N TYR A 39 -3.58 -12.35 7.67
CA TYR A 39 -3.47 -11.29 6.68
C TYR A 39 -3.72 -11.80 5.26
N CYS A 40 -3.34 -13.03 4.92
CA CYS A 40 -3.71 -13.65 3.64
C CYS A 40 -5.22 -13.80 3.50
N PHE A 41 -5.92 -14.20 4.56
CA PHE A 41 -7.38 -14.30 4.53
C PHE A 41 -8.04 -12.92 4.40
N LEU A 42 -7.58 -11.92 5.15
CA LEU A 42 -8.06 -10.54 5.03
C LEU A 42 -7.80 -9.95 3.64
N ALA A 43 -6.58 -10.11 3.12
CA ALA A 43 -6.20 -9.66 1.79
C ALA A 43 -7.00 -10.39 0.70
N GLY A 44 -7.25 -11.69 0.86
CA GLY A 44 -8.07 -12.50 -0.03
C GLY A 44 -9.52 -12.02 -0.05
N MET A 45 -10.13 -11.81 1.11
CA MET A 45 -11.49 -11.26 1.21
C MET A 45 -11.60 -9.86 0.60
N PHE A 46 -10.59 -9.00 0.84
CA PHE A 46 -10.53 -7.67 0.24
C PHE A 46 -10.36 -7.71 -1.28
N ALA A 47 -9.46 -8.57 -1.78
CA ALA A 47 -9.25 -8.75 -3.21
C ALA A 47 -10.49 -9.35 -3.87
N LEU A 48 -11.20 -10.26 -3.20
CA LEU A 48 -12.43 -10.87 -3.69
C LEU A 48 -13.54 -9.81 -3.81
N THR A 49 -13.74 -8.95 -2.81
CA THR A 49 -14.76 -7.89 -2.91
C THR A 49 -14.41 -6.87 -4.00
N MET A 50 -13.13 -6.53 -4.17
CA MET A 50 -12.66 -5.73 -5.32
C MET A 50 -12.87 -6.45 -6.66
N TRP A 51 -12.61 -7.76 -6.74
CA TRP A 51 -12.83 -8.54 -7.94
C TRP A 51 -14.30 -8.56 -8.34
N VAL A 52 -15.20 -8.83 -7.39
CA VAL A 52 -16.64 -8.81 -7.63
C VAL A 52 -17.12 -7.43 -8.06
N LEU A 53 -16.58 -6.35 -7.46
CA LEU A 53 -16.87 -4.99 -7.92
C LEU A 53 -16.48 -4.79 -9.39
N LEU A 54 -15.31 -5.27 -9.81
CA LEU A 54 -14.85 -5.17 -11.20
C LEU A 54 -15.72 -5.99 -12.17
N LEU A 55 -16.22 -7.16 -11.75
CA LEU A 55 -17.17 -7.93 -12.57
C LEU A 55 -18.49 -7.18 -12.84
N THR A 56 -18.85 -6.22 -11.99
CA THR A 56 -20.04 -5.38 -12.20
C THR A 56 -19.77 -4.12 -13.03
N LEU A 57 -18.51 -3.82 -13.34
CA LEU A 57 -18.12 -2.67 -14.14
C LEU A 57 -18.02 -3.07 -15.62
N ASP A 58 -18.48 -2.17 -16.51
CA ASP A 58 -18.28 -2.31 -17.95
C ASP A 58 -16.98 -1.60 -18.36
N ASP A 59 -16.14 -2.24 -19.17
CA ASP A 59 -14.83 -1.69 -19.58
C ASP A 59 -14.94 -0.57 -20.62
N TYR A 60 -16.08 -0.45 -21.32
CA TYR A 60 -16.24 0.47 -22.45
C TYR A 60 -16.99 1.75 -22.07
N VAL A 61 -17.88 1.70 -21.07
CA VAL A 61 -18.70 2.85 -20.67
C VAL A 61 -18.61 3.10 -19.16
N PRO A 62 -18.20 4.31 -18.73
CA PRO A 62 -18.13 4.63 -17.30
C PRO A 62 -19.53 4.67 -16.68
N ARG A 63 -19.68 4.01 -15.52
CA ARG A 63 -20.97 3.83 -14.83
C ARG A 63 -21.63 5.14 -14.35
N TYR A 64 -20.81 6.15 -14.02
CA TYR A 64 -21.29 7.45 -13.53
C TYR A 64 -20.70 8.57 -14.38
N ARG A 65 -21.57 9.28 -15.12
CA ARG A 65 -21.20 10.35 -16.07
C ARG A 65 -21.90 11.69 -15.78
N ASP A 66 -22.78 11.69 -14.80
CA ASP A 66 -23.57 12.80 -14.28
C ASP A 66 -22.71 13.92 -13.67
N ARG A 67 -21.50 13.59 -13.19
CA ARG A 67 -20.56 14.57 -12.63
C ARG A 67 -19.84 15.42 -13.68
N ILE A 68 -20.01 15.13 -14.96
CA ILE A 68 -19.44 15.89 -16.08
C ILE A 68 -20.60 16.28 -17.02
N PRO A 69 -21.49 17.19 -16.60
CA PRO A 69 -22.67 17.55 -17.38
C PRO A 69 -22.34 18.30 -18.67
N THR A 70 -21.17 18.93 -18.75
CA THR A 70 -20.75 19.71 -19.91
C THR A 70 -19.35 19.32 -20.36
N PRO A 71 -19.13 18.96 -21.64
CA PRO A 71 -17.78 18.80 -22.17
C PRO A 71 -17.04 20.13 -22.05
N GLY A 72 -15.90 20.12 -21.38
CA GLY A 72 -15.06 21.31 -21.25
C GLY A 72 -14.50 21.70 -22.61
N SER A 73 -15.04 22.75 -23.22
CA SER A 73 -14.50 23.35 -24.44
C SER A 73 -13.13 23.95 -24.11
N ARG A 74 -12.05 23.19 -24.35
CA ARG A 74 -10.68 23.67 -24.25
C ARG A 74 -10.40 24.55 -25.47
N GLY A 75 -10.98 25.75 -25.48
CA GLY A 75 -10.68 26.80 -26.44
C GLY A 75 -9.27 27.32 -26.17
N ILE A 76 -8.27 26.64 -26.73
CA ILE A 76 -6.88 27.09 -26.72
C ILE A 76 -6.75 28.22 -27.75
N ASN A 77 -7.32 29.38 -27.44
CA ASN A 77 -7.01 30.60 -28.18
C ASN A 77 -5.70 31.12 -27.59
N HIS A 78 -4.57 30.95 -28.28
CA HIS A 78 -3.27 31.45 -27.81
C HIS A 78 -3.30 32.95 -27.42
N HIS A 79 -4.26 33.72 -27.96
CA HIS A 79 -4.52 35.11 -27.59
C HIS A 79 -5.15 35.31 -26.19
N THR A 80 -5.99 34.41 -25.69
CA THR A 80 -6.66 34.58 -24.37
C THR A 80 -5.81 34.12 -23.18
N LEU A 81 -4.73 33.38 -23.43
CA LEU A 81 -3.78 32.94 -22.40
C LEU A 81 -2.83 34.07 -22.01
N LEU A 82 -2.50 34.97 -22.94
CA LEU A 82 -1.64 36.12 -22.68
C LEU A 82 -2.31 37.17 -21.79
N GLU A 83 -3.61 37.44 -21.99
CA GLU A 83 -4.34 38.40 -21.13
C GLU A 83 -4.50 37.94 -19.68
N ARG A 84 -4.53 36.62 -19.45
CA ARG A 84 -4.62 36.06 -18.08
C ARG A 84 -3.29 36.00 -17.34
N VAL A 85 -2.15 36.01 -18.04
CA VAL A 85 -0.81 36.04 -17.43
C VAL A 85 -0.33 37.48 -17.20
N LEU A 86 -0.76 38.44 -18.03
CA LEU A 86 -0.37 39.85 -17.91
C LEU A 86 -1.15 40.62 -16.82
N CYS A 87 -2.23 40.02 -16.30
CA CYS A 87 -3.06 40.60 -15.24
C CYS A 87 -2.72 40.03 -13.83
N ILE A 88 -1.58 39.35 -13.71
CA ILE A 88 -0.90 38.98 -12.45
C ILE A 88 0.42 39.77 -12.41
#